data_AF-A0A8C7MZA3-F1
#
_entry.id   AF-A0A8C7MZA3-F1
#
_cell.length_a   1.000
_cell.length_b   1.000
_cell.length_c   1.000
_cell.angle_alpha   90.00
_cell.angle_beta   90.00
_cell.angle_gamma   90.00
#
_symmetry.space_group_name_H-M   'P 1'
#
loop_
_entity.id
_entity.type
_entity.pdbx_description
1 polymer ?
#
loop_
_entity_poly.entity_id
_entity_poly.type
_entity_poly.pdbx_seq_one_letter_code
_entity_poly.pdbx_strand_id
1 'polypeptide(L)'
;MSTVSVEPVRSIDKSKPAEGIWRLRHVKGDLFSGPENEALAHCISKDCHMGAGIAVMFKKKFGGVAELKEQKKVPGQCAVLKGHKRFVYYLITKEKYSNKPTYDSLRQSLEDMKSHCLKNGVTAISMPRIGCGLDRLSWDKVEKMLEKVFQPTSISITVYTLPVKPTVKPSPWGNQVSNNVFCKTKLS
;
A
#
# COMPACT_ATOMS: atom_id res chain seq x y z
N MET A 1 58.79 -34.56 -26.56
CA MET A 1 58.94 -33.20 -26.01
C MET A 1 58.11 -32.29 -26.89
N SER A 2 57.00 -31.66 -26.52
CA SER A 2 56.27 -31.55 -25.25
C SER A 2 54.82 -31.20 -25.63
N THR A 3 53.84 -31.91 -25.09
CA THR A 3 52.41 -31.57 -25.22
C THR A 3 52.08 -30.47 -24.21
N VAL A 4 51.60 -29.32 -24.68
CA VAL A 4 51.15 -28.22 -23.81
C VAL A 4 49.68 -28.49 -23.43
N SER A 5 49.45 -28.82 -22.16
CA SER A 5 48.11 -28.87 -21.57
C SER A 5 47.64 -27.45 -21.27
N VAL A 6 46.52 -27.05 -21.87
CA VAL A 6 45.80 -25.82 -21.53
C VAL A 6 44.79 -26.13 -20.43
N GLU A 7 44.97 -25.53 -19.26
CA GLU A 7 44.00 -25.63 -18.15
C GLU A 7 42.81 -24.68 -18.36
N PRO A 8 41.59 -25.01 -17.87
CA PRO A 8 40.43 -24.16 -18.03
C PRO A 8 40.47 -22.97 -17.08
N VAL A 9 40.28 -21.78 -17.65
CA VAL A 9 40.09 -20.51 -16.94
C VAL A 9 38.81 -20.59 -16.09
N ARG A 10 38.94 -20.56 -14.77
CA ARG A 10 37.82 -20.41 -13.82
C ARG A 10 37.20 -19.03 -13.98
N SER A 11 36.03 -18.97 -14.61
CA SER A 11 35.26 -17.74 -14.75
C SER A 11 34.56 -17.38 -13.43
N ILE A 12 34.95 -16.19 -12.97
CA ILE A 12 34.44 -15.33 -11.89
C ILE A 12 32.98 -15.61 -11.50
N ASP A 13 32.80 -16.00 -10.24
CA ASP A 13 31.52 -16.07 -9.55
C ASP A 13 30.90 -14.67 -9.49
N LYS A 14 29.82 -14.49 -10.26
CA LYS A 14 28.94 -13.33 -10.13
C LYS A 14 28.18 -13.51 -8.81
N SER A 15 28.72 -12.91 -7.75
CA SER A 15 28.11 -12.86 -6.43
C SER A 15 26.60 -12.61 -6.53
N LYS A 16 25.81 -13.65 -6.26
CA LYS A 16 24.36 -13.55 -6.10
C LYS A 16 24.06 -12.43 -5.08
N PRO A 17 23.14 -11.50 -5.36
CA PRO A 17 22.67 -10.58 -4.34
C PRO A 17 22.08 -11.41 -3.20
N ALA A 18 22.45 -11.10 -1.96
CA ALA A 18 21.92 -11.76 -0.77
C ALA A 18 20.38 -11.85 -0.86
N GLU A 19 19.85 -13.07 -0.83
CA GLU A 19 18.43 -13.31 -1.03
C GLU A 19 17.63 -12.72 0.13
N GLY A 20 17.11 -11.51 -0.08
CA GLY A 20 16.17 -10.87 0.82
C GLY A 20 14.89 -11.70 0.85
N ILE A 21 14.51 -12.21 2.02
CA ILE A 21 13.25 -12.93 2.19
C ILE A 21 12.10 -11.92 2.15
N TRP A 22 11.07 -12.22 1.35
CA TRP A 22 9.80 -11.50 1.34
C TRP A 22 9.24 -11.34 2.76
N ARG A 23 8.75 -10.14 3.10
CA ARG A 23 8.09 -9.89 4.39
C ARG A 23 6.83 -9.05 4.22
N LEU A 24 5.75 -9.50 4.87
CA LEU A 24 4.53 -8.73 5.06
C LEU A 24 4.44 -8.27 6.52
N ARG A 25 4.36 -6.96 6.75
CA ARG A 25 4.22 -6.35 8.09
C ARG A 25 2.92 -5.56 8.19
N HIS A 26 2.35 -5.52 9.37
CA HIS A 26 1.21 -4.66 9.71
C HIS A 26 1.63 -3.63 10.73
N VAL A 27 1.33 -2.35 10.45
CA VAL A 27 1.67 -1.21 11.31
C VAL A 27 0.42 -0.42 11.60
N LYS A 28 0.21 -0.06 12.87
CA LYS A 28 -0.80 0.91 13.27
C LYS A 28 -0.20 2.31 13.15
N GLY A 29 -0.76 3.15 12.29
CA GLY A 29 -0.22 4.48 12.04
C GLY A 29 -0.67 5.09 10.73
N ASP A 30 -0.19 6.30 10.46
CA ASP A 30 -0.40 6.95 9.17
C ASP A 30 0.56 6.38 8.12
N LEU A 31 0.03 6.10 6.93
CA LEU A 31 0.82 5.60 5.80
C LEU A 31 1.90 6.60 5.38
N PHE A 32 1.57 7.89 5.42
CA PHE A 32 2.45 8.94 4.90
C PHE A 32 3.54 9.35 5.88
N SER A 33 3.51 8.87 7.13
CA SER A 33 4.60 8.99 8.11
C SER A 33 5.61 7.84 8.05
N GLY A 34 5.41 6.88 7.14
CA GLY A 34 6.38 5.80 6.91
C GLY A 34 7.68 6.28 6.25
N PRO A 35 8.68 5.40 6.09
CA PRO A 35 10.02 5.77 5.62
C PRO A 35 10.01 6.50 4.27
N GLU A 36 10.95 7.44 4.10
CA GLU A 36 10.94 8.34 2.93
C GLU A 36 11.34 7.70 1.59
N ASN A 37 12.06 6.58 1.68
CA ASN A 37 12.68 5.85 0.59
C ASN A 37 11.85 4.64 0.12
N GLU A 38 10.80 4.25 0.86
CA GLU A 38 9.91 3.17 0.43
C GLU A 38 8.94 3.64 -0.64
N ALA A 39 8.64 2.79 -1.63
CA ALA A 39 7.59 3.09 -2.58
C ALA A 39 6.22 3.10 -1.89
N LEU A 40 5.25 3.84 -2.44
CA LEU A 40 3.88 3.85 -1.94
C LEU A 40 2.94 3.18 -2.94
N ALA A 41 1.88 2.54 -2.47
CA ALA A 41 0.85 1.99 -3.36
C ALA A 41 -0.57 2.23 -2.83
N HIS A 42 -1.51 2.48 -3.75
CA HIS A 42 -2.95 2.45 -3.46
C HIS A 42 -3.78 2.11 -4.71
N CYS A 43 -5.06 1.82 -4.53
CA CYS A 43 -5.99 1.57 -5.63
C CYS A 43 -6.71 2.83 -6.09
N ILE A 44 -6.93 2.95 -7.40
CA ILE A 44 -7.74 3.98 -8.04
C ILE A 44 -8.59 3.42 -9.19
N SER A 45 -9.52 4.24 -9.66
CA SER A 45 -10.20 4.06 -10.94
C SER A 45 -9.39 4.66 -12.09
N LYS A 46 -9.59 4.13 -13.30
CA LYS A 46 -8.98 4.63 -14.54
C LYS A 46 -9.26 6.12 -14.80
N ASP A 47 -10.46 6.59 -14.44
CA ASP A 47 -10.83 8.01 -14.55
C ASP A 47 -10.01 8.96 -13.63
N CYS A 48 -9.18 8.41 -12.72
CA CYS A 48 -8.34 9.12 -11.78
C CYS A 48 -9.10 10.16 -10.94
N HIS A 49 -10.38 9.90 -10.61
CA HIS A 49 -11.21 10.84 -9.86
C HIS A 49 -10.61 11.17 -8.48
N MET A 50 -10.16 10.14 -7.74
CA MET A 50 -9.47 10.23 -6.45
C MET A 50 -10.14 11.18 -5.43
N GLY A 51 -11.47 11.20 -5.40
CA GLY A 51 -12.26 12.15 -4.60
C GLY A 51 -12.62 11.71 -3.18
N ALA A 52 -12.26 10.49 -2.76
CA ALA A 52 -12.61 9.97 -1.43
C ALA A 52 -11.49 9.12 -0.81
N GLY A 53 -11.57 8.98 0.52
CA GLY A 53 -10.64 8.16 1.30
C GLY A 53 -9.19 8.61 1.17
N ILE A 54 -8.26 7.65 1.26
CA ILE A 54 -6.82 7.93 1.19
C ILE A 54 -6.38 8.49 -0.17
N ALA A 55 -7.13 8.22 -1.25
CA ALA A 55 -6.79 8.70 -2.59
C ALA A 55 -6.76 10.23 -2.69
N VAL A 56 -7.58 10.94 -1.89
CA VAL A 56 -7.53 12.41 -1.80
C VAL A 56 -6.18 12.88 -1.27
N MET A 57 -5.62 12.16 -0.28
CA MET A 57 -4.32 12.50 0.31
C MET A 57 -3.18 12.23 -0.70
N PHE A 58 -3.25 11.13 -1.45
CA PHE A 58 -2.31 10.88 -2.56
C PHE A 58 -2.37 12.00 -3.61
N LYS A 59 -3.57 12.40 -4.03
CA LYS A 59 -3.76 13.49 -4.99
C LYS A 59 -3.20 14.83 -4.46
N LYS A 60 -3.44 15.17 -3.19
CA LYS A 60 -2.91 16.39 -2.57
C LYS A 60 -1.37 16.36 -2.43
N LYS A 61 -0.79 15.22 -2.06
CA LYS A 61 0.64 15.09 -1.77
C LYS A 61 1.51 14.92 -3.01
N PHE A 62 1.02 14.21 -4.04
CA PHE A 62 1.80 13.86 -5.22
C PHE A 62 1.30 14.46 -6.54
N GLY A 63 0.06 14.98 -6.58
CA GLY A 63 -0.49 15.56 -7.80
C GLY A 63 -0.52 14.57 -8.96
N GLY A 64 0.01 14.96 -10.12
CA GLY A 64 0.31 14.06 -11.25
C GLY A 64 -0.89 13.45 -11.98
N VAL A 65 -2.11 13.97 -11.79
CA VAL A 65 -3.32 13.39 -12.39
C VAL A 65 -3.28 13.38 -13.92
N ALA A 66 -2.72 14.43 -14.53
CA ALA A 66 -2.57 14.50 -15.99
C ALA A 66 -1.63 13.40 -16.50
N GLU A 67 -0.44 13.29 -15.90
CA GLU A 67 0.56 12.27 -16.21
C GLU A 67 0.00 10.85 -16.03
N LEU A 68 -0.75 10.59 -14.95
CA LEU A 68 -1.41 9.30 -14.73
C LEU A 68 -2.39 8.95 -15.85
N LYS A 69 -3.16 9.94 -16.35
CA LYS A 69 -4.11 9.73 -17.45
C LYS A 69 -3.40 9.53 -18.79
N GLU A 70 -2.28 10.20 -19.02
CA GLU A 70 -1.47 10.06 -20.24
C GLU A 70 -0.84 8.67 -20.37
N GLN A 71 -0.59 7.98 -19.25
CA GLN A 71 -0.14 6.58 -19.26
C GLN A 71 -1.22 5.61 -19.78
N LYS A 72 -2.49 6.05 -19.90
CA LYS A 72 -3.61 5.28 -20.49
C LYS A 72 -3.77 3.87 -19.91
N LYS A 73 -3.44 3.69 -18.63
CA LYS A 73 -3.55 2.40 -17.94
C LYS A 73 -5.01 2.00 -17.76
N VAL A 74 -5.27 0.71 -17.89
CA VAL A 74 -6.62 0.11 -17.76
C VAL A 74 -6.71 -0.78 -16.50
N PRO A 75 -7.91 -1.18 -16.06
CA PRO A 75 -8.05 -2.10 -14.94
C PRO A 75 -7.19 -3.36 -15.12
N GLY A 76 -6.49 -3.76 -14.06
CA GLY A 76 -5.49 -4.83 -14.11
C GLY A 76 -4.07 -4.33 -14.38
N GLN A 77 -3.86 -3.03 -14.60
CA GLN A 77 -2.52 -2.45 -14.75
C GLN A 77 -2.18 -1.50 -13.60
N CYS A 78 -0.90 -1.14 -13.51
CA CYS A 78 -0.38 -0.17 -12.56
C CYS A 78 0.12 1.07 -13.31
N ALA A 79 -0.40 2.23 -12.94
CA ALA A 79 0.21 3.52 -13.30
C ALA A 79 1.27 3.89 -12.24
N VAL A 80 2.28 4.65 -12.65
CA VAL A 80 3.43 4.96 -11.79
C VAL A 80 3.77 6.43 -11.90
N LEU A 81 3.90 7.11 -10.76
CA LEU A 81 4.58 8.40 -10.69
C LEU A 81 5.94 8.21 -10.05
N LYS A 82 6.96 8.85 -10.63
CA LYS A 82 8.30 8.92 -10.01
C LYS A 82 8.40 10.23 -9.24
N GLY A 83 8.21 10.18 -7.93
CA GLY A 83 8.54 11.29 -7.04
C GLY A 83 10.06 11.43 -6.91
N HIS A 84 10.52 12.51 -6.26
CA HIS A 84 11.96 12.80 -6.16
C HIS A 84 12.79 11.69 -5.48
N LYS A 85 12.22 10.95 -4.52
CA LYS A 85 12.92 9.90 -3.77
C LYS A 85 12.29 8.50 -3.82
N ARG A 86 11.10 8.36 -4.42
CA ARG A 86 10.35 7.09 -4.41
C ARG A 86 9.40 6.98 -5.59
N PHE A 87 8.99 5.75 -5.89
CA PHE A 87 7.85 5.49 -6.76
C PHE A 87 6.53 5.54 -5.99
N VAL A 88 5.49 5.99 -6.68
CA VAL A 88 4.11 5.93 -6.21
C VAL A 88 3.30 5.13 -7.21
N TYR A 89 2.77 4.00 -6.76
CA TYR A 89 2.03 3.02 -7.54
C TYR A 89 0.51 3.24 -7.40
N TYR A 90 -0.13 3.38 -8.56
CA TYR A 90 -1.56 3.59 -8.69
C TYR A 90 -2.15 2.35 -9.36
N LEU A 91 -2.64 1.42 -8.54
CA LEU A 91 -3.24 0.17 -8.99
C LEU A 91 -4.60 0.49 -9.61
N ILE A 92 -4.73 0.32 -10.93
CA ILE A 92 -5.99 0.57 -11.62
C ILE A 92 -6.84 -0.68 -11.46
N THR A 93 -7.89 -0.62 -10.65
CA THR A 93 -8.71 -1.80 -10.32
C THR A 93 -10.12 -1.73 -10.88
N LYS A 94 -10.54 -0.59 -11.43
CA LYS A 94 -11.89 -0.36 -11.96
C LYS A 94 -11.91 0.76 -13.01
N GLU A 95 -12.90 0.70 -13.91
CA GLU A 95 -13.06 1.71 -14.98
C GLU A 95 -13.45 3.09 -14.42
N LYS A 96 -14.50 3.14 -13.59
CA LYS A 96 -15.00 4.39 -13.00
C LYS A 96 -14.99 4.33 -11.48
N TYR A 97 -14.89 5.47 -10.81
CA TYR A 97 -14.83 5.53 -9.34
C TYR A 97 -16.07 4.90 -8.66
N SER A 98 -17.24 4.98 -9.31
CA SER A 98 -18.51 4.40 -8.87
C SER A 98 -18.56 2.88 -8.91
N ASN A 99 -17.73 2.27 -9.76
CA ASN A 99 -17.70 0.82 -9.94
C ASN A 99 -17.02 0.14 -8.74
N LYS A 100 -17.19 -1.18 -8.65
CA LYS A 100 -16.46 -2.02 -7.69
C LYS A 100 -15.35 -2.78 -8.41
N PRO A 101 -14.15 -2.86 -7.82
CA PRO A 101 -13.09 -3.69 -8.38
C PRO A 101 -13.41 -5.17 -8.22
N THR A 102 -12.73 -6.01 -9.00
CA THR A 102 -12.76 -7.46 -8.84
C THR A 102 -11.46 -7.94 -8.22
N TYR A 103 -11.45 -9.17 -7.70
CA TYR A 103 -10.21 -9.78 -7.24
C TYR A 103 -9.20 -9.96 -8.38
N ASP A 104 -9.66 -10.26 -9.60
CA ASP A 104 -8.77 -10.41 -10.75
C ASP A 104 -8.14 -9.08 -11.18
N SER A 105 -8.89 -7.98 -11.22
CA SER A 105 -8.32 -6.67 -11.57
C SER A 105 -7.29 -6.22 -10.53
N LEU A 106 -7.55 -6.49 -9.26
CA LEU A 106 -6.56 -6.26 -8.20
C LEU A 106 -5.32 -7.13 -8.39
N ARG A 107 -5.47 -8.44 -8.60
CA ARG A 107 -4.36 -9.37 -8.79
C ARG A 107 -3.46 -8.96 -9.95
N GLN A 108 -4.04 -8.71 -11.11
CA GLN A 108 -3.30 -8.29 -12.31
C GLN A 108 -2.55 -6.97 -12.06
N SER A 109 -3.20 -6.01 -11.38
CA SER A 109 -2.53 -4.74 -11.06
C SER A 109 -1.33 -4.92 -10.13
N LEU A 110 -1.41 -5.86 -9.17
CA LEU A 110 -0.30 -6.21 -8.28
C LEU A 110 0.83 -6.92 -9.05
N GLU A 111 0.51 -7.79 -10.00
CA GLU A 111 1.47 -8.45 -10.88
C GLU A 111 2.21 -7.44 -11.79
N ASP A 112 1.50 -6.44 -12.33
CA ASP A 112 2.08 -5.34 -13.12
C ASP A 112 2.98 -4.45 -12.23
N MET A 113 2.53 -4.11 -11.02
CA MET A 113 3.33 -3.39 -10.03
C MET A 113 4.61 -4.15 -9.67
N LYS A 114 4.51 -5.46 -9.40
CA LYS A 114 5.67 -6.32 -9.12
C LYS A 114 6.67 -6.28 -10.26
N SER A 115 6.21 -6.40 -11.50
CA SER A 115 7.07 -6.35 -12.69
C SER A 115 7.84 -5.04 -12.78
N HIS A 116 7.18 -3.92 -12.50
CA HIS A 116 7.85 -2.62 -12.40
C HIS A 116 8.86 -2.58 -11.25
N CYS A 117 8.52 -3.11 -10.08
CA CYS A 117 9.41 -3.11 -8.91
C CYS A 117 10.72 -3.86 -9.21
N LEU A 118 10.63 -5.06 -9.78
CA LEU A 118 11.79 -5.87 -10.15
C LEU A 118 12.67 -5.15 -11.17
N LYS A 119 12.07 -4.54 -12.19
CA LYS A 119 12.79 -3.79 -13.23
C LYS A 119 13.55 -2.58 -12.69
N ASN A 120 13.05 -1.95 -11.63
CA ASN A 120 13.58 -0.68 -11.10
C ASN A 120 14.26 -0.82 -9.73
N GLY A 121 14.51 -2.06 -9.27
CA GLY A 121 15.19 -2.31 -8.00
C GLY A 121 14.41 -1.84 -6.76
N VAL A 122 13.08 -1.79 -6.83
CA VAL A 122 12.24 -1.46 -5.66
C VAL A 122 12.09 -2.68 -4.78
N THR A 123 12.57 -2.59 -3.54
CA THR A 123 12.58 -3.69 -2.57
C THR A 123 11.64 -3.49 -1.40
N ALA A 124 10.99 -2.33 -1.27
CA ALA A 124 10.09 -2.04 -0.16
C ALA A 124 8.91 -1.15 -0.59
N ILE A 125 7.71 -1.55 -0.20
CA ILE A 125 6.45 -0.89 -0.55
C ILE A 125 5.62 -0.70 0.73
N SER A 126 5.15 0.52 0.95
CA SER A 126 4.21 0.88 2.01
C SER A 126 2.83 1.14 1.39
N MET A 127 1.77 0.55 1.96
CA MET A 127 0.40 0.68 1.43
C MET A 127 -0.65 0.64 2.52
N PRO A 128 -1.86 1.18 2.30
CA PRO A 128 -2.98 0.98 3.22
C PRO A 128 -3.56 -0.44 3.01
N ARG A 129 -4.65 -0.76 3.72
CA ARG A 129 -5.50 -1.91 3.36
C ARG A 129 -6.21 -1.68 2.01
N ILE A 130 -5.52 -1.99 0.91
CA ILE A 130 -5.97 -1.76 -0.46
C ILE A 130 -7.19 -2.61 -0.83
N GLY A 131 -8.05 -2.08 -1.71
CA GLY A 131 -9.28 -2.76 -2.15
C GLY A 131 -10.36 -2.93 -1.08
N CYS A 132 -10.11 -2.51 0.16
CA CYS A 132 -11.04 -2.62 1.29
C CYS A 132 -11.82 -1.32 1.54
N GLY A 133 -12.91 -1.41 2.31
CA GLY A 133 -13.78 -0.27 2.63
C GLY A 133 -14.77 0.03 1.51
N LEU A 134 -14.60 1.16 0.80
CA LEU A 134 -15.52 1.59 -0.27
C LEU A 134 -15.58 0.61 -1.46
N ASP A 135 -14.49 -0.13 -1.68
CA ASP A 135 -14.33 -1.12 -2.74
C ASP A 135 -14.82 -2.51 -2.36
N ARG A 136 -15.16 -2.73 -1.07
CA ARG A 136 -15.85 -3.92 -0.53
C ARG A 136 -15.14 -5.27 -0.72
N LEU A 137 -13.86 -5.31 -1.08
CA LEU A 137 -13.11 -6.57 -1.03
C LEU A 137 -12.77 -6.93 0.42
N SER A 138 -12.83 -8.22 0.73
CA SER A 138 -12.37 -8.80 2.01
C SER A 138 -10.84 -8.73 2.09
N TRP A 139 -10.35 -8.16 3.19
CA TRP A 139 -8.91 -8.01 3.45
C TRP A 139 -8.19 -9.37 3.49
N ASP A 140 -8.77 -10.40 4.12
CA ASP A 140 -8.14 -11.72 4.22
C ASP A 140 -7.84 -12.35 2.85
N LYS A 141 -8.67 -12.06 1.85
CA LYS A 141 -8.44 -12.49 0.46
C LYS A 141 -7.37 -11.64 -0.23
N VAL A 142 -7.36 -10.33 0.02
CA VAL A 142 -6.34 -9.42 -0.52
C VAL A 142 -4.97 -9.73 0.07
N GLU A 143 -4.88 -10.01 1.36
CA GLU A 143 -3.64 -10.36 2.05
C GLU A 143 -3.01 -11.64 1.48
N LYS A 144 -3.82 -12.70 1.31
CA LYS A 144 -3.38 -13.93 0.63
C LYS A 144 -2.93 -13.68 -0.82
N MET A 145 -3.49 -12.68 -1.49
CA MET A 145 -3.10 -12.32 -2.84
C MET A 145 -1.74 -11.60 -2.85
N LEU A 146 -1.48 -10.70 -1.90
CA LEU A 146 -0.17 -10.07 -1.72
C LEU A 146 0.91 -11.12 -1.48
N GLU A 147 0.65 -12.08 -0.59
CA GLU A 147 1.56 -13.20 -0.35
C GLU A 147 1.86 -13.97 -1.64
N LYS A 148 0.83 -14.45 -2.34
CA LYS A 148 1.02 -15.21 -3.58
C LYS A 148 1.81 -14.46 -4.66
N VAL A 149 1.56 -13.16 -4.81
CA VAL A 149 2.19 -12.36 -5.86
C VAL A 149 3.66 -12.09 -5.54
N PHE A 150 3.99 -11.77 -4.29
CA PHE A 150 5.29 -11.23 -3.91
C PHE A 150 6.19 -12.18 -3.10
N GLN A 151 5.68 -13.26 -2.51
CA GLN A 151 6.48 -14.28 -1.83
C GLN A 151 7.67 -14.79 -2.67
N PRO A 152 7.58 -14.96 -4.00
CA PRO A 152 8.71 -15.36 -4.82
C PRO A 152 9.79 -14.27 -5.02
N THR A 153 9.67 -13.11 -4.39
CA THR A 153 10.56 -11.94 -4.59
C THR A 153 11.17 -11.47 -3.28
N SER A 154 12.17 -10.60 -3.37
CA SER A 154 12.78 -9.92 -2.20
C SER A 154 12.13 -8.59 -1.84
N ILE A 155 10.96 -8.31 -2.41
CA ILE A 155 10.19 -7.10 -2.10
C ILE A 155 9.62 -7.26 -0.68
N SER A 156 9.45 -6.19 0.09
CA SER A 156 8.77 -6.24 1.39
C SER A 156 7.56 -5.31 1.35
N ILE A 157 6.43 -5.74 1.91
CA ILE A 157 5.24 -4.90 2.03
C ILE A 157 4.97 -4.56 3.50
N THR A 158 4.73 -3.28 3.76
CA THR A 158 4.24 -2.78 5.04
C THR A 158 2.82 -2.24 4.85
N VAL A 159 1.84 -2.84 5.52
CA VAL A 159 0.44 -2.44 5.49
C VAL A 159 0.14 -1.53 6.68
N TYR A 160 -0.32 -0.32 6.40
CA TYR A 160 -0.71 0.66 7.43
C TYR A 160 -2.21 0.64 7.66
N THR A 161 -2.60 0.63 8.94
CA THR A 161 -3.98 0.80 9.39
C THR A 161 -4.03 1.94 10.38
N LEU A 162 -4.86 2.95 10.11
CA LEU A 162 -5.07 4.05 11.05
C LEU A 162 -5.68 3.51 12.35
N PRO A 163 -5.25 4.01 13.52
CA PRO A 163 -5.91 3.67 14.78
C PRO A 163 -7.36 4.13 14.72
N VAL A 164 -8.28 3.23 15.07
CA VAL A 164 -9.71 3.57 15.20
C VAL A 164 -9.81 4.57 16.35
N LYS A 165 -10.28 5.80 16.07
CA LYS A 165 -10.66 6.70 17.16
C LYS A 165 -11.75 6.00 17.98
N PRO A 166 -11.61 5.85 19.30
CA PRO A 166 -12.67 5.26 20.10
C PRO A 166 -13.94 6.07 19.86
N THR A 167 -14.93 5.45 19.24
CA THR A 167 -16.23 6.07 19.05
C THR A 167 -16.93 6.01 20.40
N VAL A 168 -16.99 7.14 21.10
CA VAL A 168 -17.93 7.30 22.19
C VAL A 168 -19.31 7.20 21.55
N LYS A 169 -19.95 6.03 21.65
CA LYS A 169 -21.38 5.93 21.34
C LYS A 169 -22.08 6.83 22.35
N PRO A 170 -22.90 7.82 21.95
CA PRO A 170 -23.76 8.48 22.90
C PRO A 170 -24.65 7.41 23.55
N SER A 171 -24.60 7.35 24.89
CA SER A 171 -25.51 6.54 25.68
C SER A 171 -26.96 6.82 25.25
N PRO A 172 -27.80 5.81 25.00
CA PRO A 172 -29.22 6.01 24.73
C PRO A 172 -30.00 6.50 25.97
N TRP A 173 -29.38 6.49 27.16
CA TRP A 173 -30.01 6.89 28.40
C TRP A 173 -29.32 8.15 28.91
N GLY A 174 -30.06 9.25 28.87
CA GLY A 174 -29.66 10.55 29.37
C GLY A 174 -29.33 10.53 30.86
N ASN A 175 -28.57 11.53 31.27
CA ASN A 175 -28.24 11.82 32.66
C ASN A 175 -29.47 11.67 33.58
N GLN A 176 -29.43 10.70 34.48
CA GLN A 176 -30.13 10.85 35.74
C GLN A 176 -29.20 11.68 36.63
N VAL A 177 -29.42 12.99 36.60
CA VAL A 177 -28.90 13.91 37.60
C VAL A 177 -29.58 13.53 38.92
N SER A 178 -28.98 12.63 39.70
CA SER A 178 -29.25 12.58 41.14
C SER A 178 -28.33 13.61 41.80
N ASN A 179 -28.81 14.85 41.84
CA ASN A 179 -28.34 15.85 42.78
C ASN A 179 -28.58 15.31 44.19
N ASN A 180 -27.55 14.77 44.84
CA ASN A 180 -27.48 14.78 46.30
C ASN A 180 -26.02 14.74 46.77
N VAL A 181 -25.39 15.91 46.79
CA VAL A 181 -24.30 16.22 47.70
C VAL A 181 -24.68 17.49 48.42
N PHE A 182 -25.39 17.33 49.53
CA PHE A 182 -25.59 18.36 50.53
C PHE A 182 -24.30 18.46 51.33
N CYS A 183 -23.44 19.43 51.01
CA CYS A 183 -22.47 19.95 51.96
C CYS A 183 -22.05 21.36 51.53
N LYS A 184 -22.70 22.36 52.13
CA LYS A 184 -22.14 23.71 52.27
C LYS A 184 -22.18 24.09 53.75
N THR A 185 -21.04 23.85 54.40
CA THR A 185 -20.59 24.59 55.57
C THR A 185 -20.25 26.04 55.21
N LYS A 186 -20.39 26.91 56.23
CA LYS A 186 -20.01 28.32 56.38
C LYS A 186 -20.99 29.38 55.89
N LEU A 187 -21.57 30.08 56.86
CA LEU A 187 -21.44 31.54 57.00
C LEU A 187 -21.28 31.89 58.49
N SER A 188 -20.26 32.73 58.72
CA SER A 188 -19.92 33.65 59.80
C SER A 188 -20.56 33.52 61.17
#